data_AF-A0A960T745-F1
#
_entry.id   AF-A0A960T745-F1
#
_cell.length_a   1.000
_cell.length_b   1.000
_cell.length_c   1.000
_cell.angle_alpha   90.00
_cell.angle_beta   90.00
_cell.angle_gamma   90.00
#
_symmetry.space_group_name_H-M   'P 1'
#
loop_
_entity.id
_entity.type
_entity.pdbx_description
1 polymer ?
#
loop_
_entity_poly.entity_id
_entity_poly.type
_entity_poly.pdbx_seq_one_letter_code
_entity_poly.pdbx_strand_id
1 'polypeptide(L)' 'IKADRVQHWLGSGAELSESAEALVLKAAPEVVKAHHAQLAARRRKEGEKRRARRRAKAAA' A
#
# COMPACT_ATOMS: atom_id res chain seq x y z
N ILE A 1 3.53 -7.68 -19.65
CA ILE A 1 4.02 -7.15 -18.35
C ILE A 1 4.45 -8.32 -17.49
N LYS A 2 5.62 -8.26 -16.82
CA LYS A 2 6.06 -9.31 -15.89
C LYS A 2 5.53 -9.01 -14.47
N ALA A 3 4.38 -9.57 -14.12
CA ALA A 3 3.66 -9.28 -12.88
C ALA A 3 4.52 -9.48 -11.61
N ASP A 4 5.26 -10.59 -11.53
CA ASP A 4 6.10 -10.92 -10.38
C ASP A 4 7.18 -9.86 -10.12
N ARG A 5 7.75 -9.30 -11.19
CA ARG A 5 8.77 -8.26 -11.11
C ARG A 5 8.18 -6.93 -10.65
N VAL A 6 6.98 -6.59 -11.12
CA VAL A 6 6.26 -5.40 -10.65
C VAL A 6 5.98 -5.56 -9.16
N GLN A 7 5.43 -6.70 -8.74
CA GLN A 7 5.10 -6.97 -7.35
C GLN A 7 6.33 -6.92 -6.42
N HIS A 8 7.48 -7.44 -6.87
CA HIS A 8 8.74 -7.32 -6.14
C HIS A 8 9.12 -5.85 -5.88
N TRP A 9 9.10 -5.01 -6.91
CA TRP A 9 9.45 -3.59 -6.77
C TRP A 9 8.46 -2.82 -5.89
N LEU A 10 7.16 -3.10 -6.01
CA LEU A 10 6.14 -2.50 -5.13
C LEU A 10 6.35 -2.91 -3.66
N GLY A 11 6.72 -4.16 -3.41
CA GLY A 11 7.06 -4.65 -2.07
C GLY A 11 8.31 -3.97 -1.48
N SER A 12 9.27 -3.60 -2.32
CA SER A 12 10.47 -2.84 -1.94
C SER A 12 10.22 -1.34 -1.75
N GLY A 13 9.00 -0.85 -1.99
CA GLY A 13 8.62 0.55 -1.82
C GLY A 13 8.68 1.40 -3.08
N ALA A 14 8.75 0.79 -4.27
CA ALA A 14 8.59 1.54 -5.51
C ALA A 14 7.15 2.09 -5.62
N GLU A 15 7.02 3.28 -6.19
CA GLU A 15 5.75 3.93 -6.44
C GLU A 15 5.40 3.87 -7.92
N LEU A 16 4.12 3.67 -8.24
CA LEU A 16 3.61 3.72 -9.60
C LEU A 16 3.20 5.14 -9.94
N SER A 17 3.57 5.61 -11.14
CA SER A 17 2.90 6.76 -11.74
C SER A 17 1.49 6.35 -12.19
N GLU A 18 0.60 7.33 -12.36
CA GLU A 18 -0.78 7.10 -12.81
C GLU A 18 -0.86 6.32 -14.13
N SER A 19 0.02 6.65 -15.09
CA SER A 19 0.11 5.94 -16.37
C SER A 19 0.62 4.50 -16.23
N ALA A 20 1.57 4.25 -15.32
CA ALA A 20 2.06 2.91 -15.04
C ALA A 20 1.01 2.07 -14.31
N GLU A 21 0.25 2.67 -13.38
CA GLU A 21 -0.86 2.00 -12.70
C GLU A 21 -1.94 1.58 -13.70
N ALA A 22 -2.35 2.46 -14.62
CA ALA A 22 -3.33 2.12 -15.65
C ALA A 22 -2.85 0.95 -16.55
N LEU A 23 -1.56 0.95 -16.91
CA LEU A 23 -0.96 -0.11 -17.71
C LEU A 23 -0.90 -1.45 -16.95
N VAL A 24 -0.51 -1.44 -15.68
CA VAL A 24 -0.47 -2.63 -14.82
C VAL A 24 -1.88 -3.12 -14.52
N LEU A 25 -2.85 -2.23 -14.28
CA LEU A 25 -4.24 -2.58 -14.06
C LEU A 25 -4.83 -3.31 -15.27
N LYS A 26 -4.51 -2.85 -16.49
CA LYS A 26 -4.97 -3.50 -17.73
C LYS A 26 -4.37 -4.90 -17.93
N ALA A 27 -3.09 -5.09 -17.60
CA ALA A 27 -2.38 -6.35 -17.89
C ALA A 27 -2.36 -7.35 -16.72
N ALA A 28 -2.40 -6.87 -15.48
CA ALA A 28 -2.25 -7.65 -14.26
C ALA A 28 -2.99 -6.96 -13.08
N PRO A 29 -4.33 -6.93 -13.10
CA PRO A 29 -5.15 -6.22 -12.12
C PRO A 29 -4.97 -6.73 -10.68
N GLU A 30 -4.64 -8.03 -10.52
CA GLU A 30 -4.39 -8.63 -9.21
C GLU A 30 -3.20 -8.01 -8.47
N VAL A 31 -2.18 -7.55 -9.20
CA VAL A 31 -1.02 -6.86 -8.61
C VAL A 31 -1.45 -5.52 -8.00
N VAL A 32 -2.27 -4.74 -8.70
CA VAL A 32 -2.77 -3.44 -8.20
C VAL A 32 -3.68 -3.64 -6.99
N LYS A 33 -4.59 -4.62 -7.04
CA LYS A 33 -5.46 -4.96 -5.91
C LYS A 33 -4.65 -5.33 -4.66
N ALA A 34 -3.66 -6.22 -4.83
CA ALA A 34 -2.80 -6.64 -3.72
C ALA A 34 -2.00 -5.45 -3.15
N HIS A 35 -1.46 -4.59 -4.01
CA HIS A 35 -0.75 -3.39 -3.60
C HIS A 35 -1.65 -2.44 -2.80
N HIS A 36 -2.87 -2.16 -3.28
CA HIS A 36 -3.81 -1.26 -2.61
C HIS A 36 -4.25 -1.80 -1.24
N ALA A 37 -4.51 -3.11 -1.16
CA ALA A 37 -4.82 -3.76 0.11
C ALA A 37 -3.68 -3.60 1.13
N GLN A 38 -2.42 -3.75 0.71
CA GLN A 38 -1.26 -3.53 1.57
C GLN A 38 -1.15 -2.08 2.04
N LEU A 39 -1.35 -1.10 1.14
CA LEU A 39 -1.34 0.32 1.49
C LEU A 39 -2.44 0.66 2.49
N ALA A 40 -3.65 0.15 2.29
CA ALA A 40 -4.77 0.34 3.20
C ALA A 40 -4.47 -0.26 4.59
N ALA A 41 -3.91 -1.47 4.64
CA ALA A 41 -3.49 -2.10 5.89
C ALA A 41 -2.41 -1.29 6.62
N ARG A 42 -1.42 -0.75 5.88
CA ARG A 42 -0.36 0.11 6.44
C ARG A 42 -0.96 1.38 7.06
N ARG A 43 -1.80 2.10 6.29
CA ARG A 43 -2.49 3.32 6.75
C ARG A 43 -3.35 3.05 7.98
N ARG A 44 -4.05 1.92 8.01
CA ARG A 44 -4.86 1.49 9.16
C ARG A 44 -4.00 1.30 10.40
N LYS A 45 -2.90 0.52 10.30
CA LYS A 45 -1.97 0.28 11.42
C LYS A 45 -1.37 1.58 11.94
N GLU A 46 -0.97 2.49 11.05
CA GLU A 46 -0.45 3.81 11.43
C GLU A 46 -1.52 4.68 12.12
N GLY A 47 -2.76 4.63 11.63
CA GLY A 47 -3.90 5.29 12.27
C GLY A 47 -4.17 4.75 13.68
N GLU A 48 -4.15 3.43 13.85
CA GLU A 48 -4.30 2.77 15.15
C GLU A 48 -3.17 3.17 16.12
N LYS A 49 -1.92 3.14 15.65
CA LYS A 49 -0.76 3.61 16.44
C LYS A 49 -0.92 5.08 16.88
N ARG A 50 -1.35 5.97 15.97
CA ARG A 50 -1.59 7.38 16.31
C ARG A 50 -2.70 7.54 17.35
N ARG A 51 -3.81 6.81 17.21
CA ARG A 51 -4.91 6.82 18.19
C ARG A 51 -4.46 6.30 19.55
N ALA A 52 -3.68 5.23 19.59
CA ALA A 52 -3.12 4.67 20.82
C ALA A 52 -2.23 5.70 21.54
N ARG A 53 -1.32 6.37 20.82
CA ARG A 53 -0.48 7.44 21.39
C ARG A 53 -1.31 8.60 21.97
N ARG A 54 -2.38 9.01 21.30
CA ARG A 54 -3.29 10.07 21.80
C ARG A 54 -4.01 9.64 23.08
N ARG A 55 -4.50 8.40 23.15
CA ARG A 55 -5.15 7.85 24.35
C ARG A 55 -4.19 7.76 25.53
N ALA A 56 -2.98 7.26 25.30
CA ALA A 56 -1.94 7.18 26.33
C ALA A 56 -1.58 8.57 26.88
N LYS A 57 -1.46 9.59 26.00
CA LYS A 57 -1.22 10.98 26.42
C LYS A 57 -2.38 11.58 27.21
N ALA A 58 -3.63 11.23 26.89
CA ALA A 58 -4.81 11.75 27.60
C ALA A 58 -5.04 11.06 28.96
N ALA A 59 -4.45 9.89 29.19
CA ALA A 59 -4.56 9.13 30.43
C ALA A 59 -3.38 9.38 31.41
N ALA A 60 -2.39 10.17 31.00
CA ALA A 60 -1.24 10.61 31.80
C ALA A 60 -1.44 12.06 32.23
#